data_AF-A0A970M6K1-F1
#
_entry.id   AF-A0A970M6K1-F1
#
_cell.length_a   1.000
_cell.length_b   1.000
_cell.length_c   1.000
_cell.angle_alpha   90.00
_cell.angle_beta   90.00
_cell.angle_gamma   90.00
#
_symmetry.space_group_name_H-M   'P 1'
#
loop_
_entity.id
_entity.type
_entity.pdbx_description
1 polymer ?
#
loop_
_entity_poly.entity_id
_entity_poly.type
_entity_poly.pdbx_seq_one_letter_code
_entity_poly.pdbx_strand_id
1 'polypeptide(L)'
;MLIQSSAATMTITMTLAVQGIIDLPAACALILGENIGTTIVANIAAIGNGPLSAASLAYHLAMFHTMFNIINTSIFLPFVTPLAWLARKIVPDQKDQKRPVLQYIDAHLSASIPLALHAVRQEIKSMTEDVSDMLDIVLQVVESPESNNAKLASTIANIEHRVDYLEKEITEYLVQVTQAERSFHEAREIAGLIAAVNDIERMGDHCEMMFRLLTKLSDQKLQYDEEERQQLLELGGIVRKFLHHIIGNIEHPQMEMIVRARALEETINKKRKQMRNAHIQRLNDQRTTVIGGLIFIDMLTSFEKMGDHTFNLAIILSGER
;
A
#
# COMPACT_ATOMS: atom_id res chain seq x y z
N MET A 1 -36.82 4.22 -10.34
CA MET A 1 -36.14 2.93 -10.05
C MET A 1 -35.58 3.01 -8.65
N LEU A 2 -36.33 2.50 -7.65
CA LEU A 2 -35.79 2.25 -6.31
C LEU A 2 -34.89 1.02 -6.46
N ILE A 3 -33.60 1.26 -6.36
CA ILE A 3 -32.52 0.33 -6.71
C ILE A 3 -32.57 -0.91 -5.80
N GLN A 4 -32.37 -2.09 -6.39
CA GLN A 4 -32.20 -3.34 -5.68
C GLN A 4 -31.05 -3.25 -4.67
N SER A 5 -31.40 -3.23 -3.38
CA SER A 5 -30.47 -3.05 -2.25
C SER A 5 -29.79 -4.34 -1.75
N SER A 6 -30.06 -5.51 -2.34
CA SER A 6 -29.52 -6.77 -1.79
C SER A 6 -28.09 -7.06 -2.23
N ALA A 7 -27.77 -6.85 -3.51
CA ALA A 7 -26.43 -7.11 -4.04
C ALA A 7 -25.39 -6.16 -3.41
N ALA A 8 -25.73 -4.87 -3.29
CA ALA A 8 -24.83 -3.88 -2.69
C ALA A 8 -24.52 -4.18 -1.22
N THR A 9 -25.53 -4.58 -0.43
CA THR A 9 -25.32 -4.87 1.00
C THR A 9 -24.50 -6.16 1.18
N MET A 10 -24.78 -7.19 0.38
CA MET A 10 -24.01 -8.44 0.38
C MET A 10 -22.55 -8.19 0.01
N THR A 11 -22.29 -7.31 -0.96
CA THR A 11 -20.93 -6.89 -1.33
C THR A 11 -20.24 -6.17 -0.17
N ILE A 12 -20.90 -5.22 0.50
CA ILE A 12 -20.34 -4.52 1.66
C ILE A 12 -19.98 -5.52 2.77
N THR A 13 -20.89 -6.44 3.10
CA THR A 13 -20.67 -7.45 4.13
C THR A 13 -19.52 -8.39 3.78
N MET A 14 -19.40 -8.82 2.51
CA MET A 14 -18.26 -9.61 2.06
C MET A 14 -16.95 -8.84 2.14
N THR A 15 -16.93 -7.57 1.74
CA THR A 15 -15.73 -6.71 1.79
C THR A 15 -15.24 -6.52 3.22
N LEU A 16 -16.14 -6.19 4.15
CA LEU A 16 -15.80 -6.03 5.56
C LEU A 16 -15.25 -7.33 6.17
N ALA A 17 -15.76 -8.48 5.72
CA ALA A 17 -15.30 -9.79 6.16
C ALA A 17 -13.92 -10.14 5.61
N VAL A 18 -13.67 -9.84 4.33
CA VAL A 18 -12.37 -10.05 3.67
C VAL A 18 -11.29 -9.14 4.25
N GLN A 19 -11.64 -7.91 4.62
CA GLN A 19 -10.76 -6.94 5.28
C GLN A 19 -10.51 -7.27 6.77
N GLY A 20 -11.19 -8.28 7.33
CA GLY A 20 -11.07 -8.67 8.73
C GLY A 20 -11.68 -7.67 9.73
N ILE A 21 -12.45 -6.69 9.25
CA ILE A 21 -13.16 -5.71 10.09
C ILE A 21 -14.30 -6.39 10.86
N ILE A 22 -14.97 -7.33 10.20
CA ILE A 22 -15.96 -8.21 10.82
C ILE A 22 -15.50 -9.65 10.70
N ASP A 23 -15.79 -10.47 11.72
CA ASP A 23 -15.46 -11.87 11.68
C ASP A 23 -16.47 -12.67 10.84
N LEU A 24 -16.08 -13.87 10.41
CA LEU A 24 -16.93 -14.73 9.57
C LEU A 24 -18.33 -14.98 10.18
N PRO A 25 -18.48 -15.21 11.51
CA PRO A 25 -19.81 -15.25 12.15
C PRO A 25 -20.63 -13.97 11.97
N ALA A 26 -20.04 -12.78 12.18
CA ALA A 26 -20.75 -11.51 11.97
C ALA A 26 -21.15 -11.31 10.51
N ALA A 27 -20.29 -11.68 9.56
CA ALA A 27 -20.61 -11.61 8.13
C ALA A 27 -21.80 -12.51 7.75
N CYS A 28 -21.82 -13.76 8.22
CA CYS A 28 -22.94 -14.66 8.00
C CYS A 28 -24.24 -14.15 8.64
N ALA A 29 -24.18 -13.55 9.83
CA ALA A 29 -25.35 -12.98 10.49
C ALA A 29 -25.91 -11.77 9.74
N LEU A 30 -25.05 -10.91 9.19
CA LEU A 30 -25.44 -9.77 8.36
C LEU A 30 -26.14 -10.20 7.08
N ILE A 31 -25.62 -11.20 6.36
CA ILE A 31 -26.25 -11.76 5.15
C ILE A 31 -27.66 -12.32 5.47
N LEU A 32 -27.82 -12.99 6.62
CA LEU A 32 -29.14 -13.47 7.06
C LEU A 32 -30.12 -12.32 7.37
N GLY A 33 -29.62 -11.19 7.90
CA GLY A 33 -30.40 -9.97 8.12
C GLY A 33 -30.79 -9.28 6.81
N GLU A 34 -29.89 -9.21 5.84
CA GLU A 34 -30.15 -8.68 4.49
C GLU A 34 -31.30 -9.43 3.80
N ASN A 35 -31.32 -10.76 3.90
CA ASN A 35 -32.39 -11.59 3.35
C ASN A 35 -33.77 -11.22 3.91
N ILE A 36 -33.85 -10.84 5.19
CA ILE A 36 -35.10 -10.30 5.77
C ILE A 36 -35.39 -8.90 5.19
N GLY A 37 -34.39 -8.02 5.12
CA GLY A 37 -34.53 -6.65 4.61
C GLY A 37 -35.08 -6.57 3.18
N THR A 38 -34.73 -7.53 2.31
CA THR A 38 -35.24 -7.57 0.93
C THR A 38 -36.77 -7.70 0.81
N THR A 39 -37.43 -8.17 1.87
CA THR A 39 -38.89 -8.39 1.89
C THR A 39 -39.68 -7.08 2.00
N ILE A 40 -39.05 -6.00 2.46
CA ILE A 40 -39.69 -4.70 2.69
C ILE A 40 -40.28 -4.13 1.39
N VAL A 41 -39.57 -4.26 0.26
CA VAL A 41 -40.04 -3.73 -1.03
C VAL A 41 -41.30 -4.44 -1.51
N ALA A 42 -41.35 -5.77 -1.37
CA ALA A 42 -42.53 -6.56 -1.72
C ALA A 42 -43.73 -6.22 -0.80
N ASN A 43 -43.47 -6.00 0.49
CA ASN A 43 -44.49 -5.59 1.44
C ASN A 43 -45.04 -4.19 1.13
N ILE A 44 -44.18 -3.22 0.78
CA ILE A 44 -44.60 -1.87 0.36
C ILE A 44 -45.47 -1.94 -0.89
N ALA A 45 -45.09 -2.74 -1.89
CA ALA A 45 -45.86 -2.93 -3.11
C ALA A 45 -47.22 -3.63 -2.86
N ALA A 46 -47.36 -4.35 -1.75
CA ALA A 46 -48.60 -4.98 -1.32
C ALA A 46 -49.50 -4.08 -0.44
N ILE A 47 -49.02 -2.92 0.02
CA ILE A 47 -49.81 -1.98 0.83
C ILE A 47 -50.99 -1.46 -0.01
N GLY A 48 -52.22 -1.67 0.50
CA GLY A 48 -53.48 -1.32 -0.18
C GLY A 48 -54.21 -2.50 -0.83
N ASN A 49 -53.53 -3.65 -0.96
CA ASN A 49 -54.12 -4.88 -1.46
C ASN A 49 -54.42 -5.82 -0.29
N GLY A 50 -55.57 -5.62 0.36
CA GLY A 50 -56.00 -6.50 1.45
C GLY A 50 -56.23 -7.96 1.00
N PRO A 51 -56.34 -8.92 1.93
CA PRO A 51 -56.45 -10.35 1.62
C PRO A 51 -57.66 -10.73 0.75
N LEU A 52 -58.66 -9.84 0.64
CA LEU A 52 -59.89 -10.03 -0.14
C LEU A 52 -59.95 -9.18 -1.43
N SER A 53 -58.86 -8.52 -1.84
CA SER A 53 -58.84 -7.68 -3.04
C SER A 53 -58.52 -8.50 -4.32
N ALA A 54 -58.85 -7.93 -5.49
CA ALA A 54 -58.51 -8.51 -6.80
C ALA A 54 -56.99 -8.66 -7.03
N ALA A 55 -56.16 -8.02 -6.20
CA ALA A 55 -54.70 -8.12 -6.19
C ALA A 55 -54.17 -8.95 -4.99
N SER A 56 -55.01 -9.80 -4.39
CA SER A 56 -54.65 -10.70 -3.28
C SER A 56 -53.43 -11.59 -3.56
N LEU A 57 -53.13 -11.88 -4.82
CA LEU A 57 -51.94 -12.63 -5.22
C LEU A 57 -50.63 -11.92 -4.82
N ALA A 58 -50.52 -10.61 -5.03
CA ALA A 58 -49.33 -9.84 -4.68
C ALA A 58 -49.13 -9.77 -3.16
N TYR A 59 -50.23 -9.65 -2.41
CA TYR A 59 -50.22 -9.69 -0.95
C TYR A 59 -49.75 -11.05 -0.41
N HIS A 60 -50.32 -12.16 -0.92
CA HIS A 60 -49.92 -13.50 -0.51
C HIS A 60 -48.46 -13.81 -0.88
N LEU A 61 -47.97 -13.36 -2.05
CA LEU A 61 -46.57 -13.49 -2.44
C LEU A 61 -45.63 -12.73 -1.49
N ALA A 62 -45.94 -11.48 -1.16
CA ALA A 62 -45.14 -10.69 -0.22
C ALA A 62 -45.09 -11.31 1.19
N MET A 63 -46.24 -11.80 1.67
CA MET A 63 -46.32 -12.50 2.96
C MET A 63 -45.59 -13.84 2.96
N PHE A 64 -45.70 -14.61 1.88
CA PHE A 64 -44.97 -15.87 1.73
C PHE A 64 -43.46 -15.63 1.73
N HIS A 65 -42.95 -14.67 0.94
CA HIS A 65 -41.53 -14.32 0.91
C HIS A 65 -41.02 -13.84 2.27
N THR A 66 -41.82 -13.04 2.99
CA THR A 66 -41.48 -12.58 4.34
C THR A 66 -41.39 -13.73 5.33
N MET A 67 -42.40 -14.60 5.34
CA MET A 67 -42.46 -15.76 6.23
C MET A 67 -41.32 -16.75 5.96
N PHE A 68 -41.04 -17.02 4.68
CA PHE A 68 -39.95 -17.90 4.26
C PHE A 68 -38.59 -17.38 4.75
N ASN A 69 -38.31 -16.09 4.59
CA ASN A 69 -37.04 -15.50 5.03
C ASN A 69 -36.92 -15.46 6.56
N ILE A 70 -37.99 -15.14 7.29
CA ILE A 70 -37.99 -15.16 8.76
C ILE A 70 -37.73 -16.57 9.29
N ILE A 71 -38.41 -17.59 8.74
CA ILE A 71 -38.24 -18.99 9.15
C ILE A 71 -36.81 -19.45 8.86
N ASN A 72 -36.30 -19.22 7.65
CA ASN A 72 -34.93 -19.61 7.30
C ASN A 72 -33.90 -18.92 8.19
N THR A 73 -34.00 -17.61 8.39
CA THR A 73 -33.08 -16.90 9.28
C THR A 73 -33.16 -17.43 10.71
N SER A 74 -34.36 -17.70 11.22
CA SER A 74 -34.52 -18.28 12.58
C SER A 74 -33.90 -19.67 12.71
N ILE A 75 -33.96 -20.49 11.66
CA ILE A 75 -33.35 -21.81 11.62
C ILE A 75 -31.83 -21.70 11.52
N PHE A 76 -31.29 -20.85 10.64
CA PHE A 76 -29.85 -20.77 10.35
C PHE A 76 -29.06 -19.94 11.36
N LEU A 77 -29.66 -18.95 12.02
CA LEU A 77 -28.99 -18.09 13.00
C LEU A 77 -28.24 -18.86 14.11
N PRO A 78 -28.81 -19.89 14.78
CA PRO A 78 -28.06 -20.67 15.78
C PRO A 78 -26.92 -21.51 15.19
N PHE A 79 -26.93 -21.77 13.88
CA PHE A 79 -25.88 -22.54 13.20
C PHE A 79 -24.80 -21.68 12.55
N VAL A 80 -24.87 -20.35 12.67
CA VAL A 80 -23.86 -19.44 12.11
C VAL A 80 -22.46 -19.77 12.62
N THR A 81 -22.27 -19.93 13.92
CA THR A 81 -20.95 -20.24 14.51
C THR A 81 -20.44 -21.63 14.10
N PRO A 82 -21.23 -22.72 14.18
CA PRO A 82 -20.84 -24.03 13.65
C PRO A 82 -20.49 -24.03 12.15
N LEU A 83 -21.26 -23.34 11.31
CA LEU A 83 -21.02 -23.26 9.86
C LEU A 83 -19.77 -22.45 9.55
N ALA A 84 -19.53 -21.34 10.26
CA ALA A 84 -18.32 -20.54 10.13
C ALA A 84 -17.08 -21.36 10.52
N TRP A 85 -17.15 -22.15 11.58
CA TRP A 85 -16.06 -23.06 11.96
C TRP A 85 -15.79 -24.12 10.89
N LEU A 86 -16.84 -24.73 10.34
CA LEU A 86 -16.70 -25.73 9.27
C LEU A 86 -16.11 -25.11 8.00
N ALA A 87 -16.52 -23.90 7.63
CA ALA A 87 -16.01 -23.17 6.48
C ALA A 87 -14.50 -22.90 6.61
N ARG A 88 -14.03 -22.45 7.79
CA ARG A 88 -12.58 -22.27 8.08
C ARG A 88 -11.79 -23.57 8.02
N LYS A 89 -12.44 -24.72 8.23
CA LYS A 89 -11.79 -26.04 8.17
C LYS A 89 -11.67 -26.58 6.75
N ILE A 90 -12.62 -26.22 5.87
CA ILE A 90 -12.67 -26.64 4.46
C ILE A 90 -11.78 -25.73 3.59
N VAL A 91 -11.77 -24.43 3.89
CA VAL A 91 -10.94 -23.44 3.19
C VAL A 91 -9.68 -23.22 4.04
N PRO A 92 -8.49 -23.64 3.57
CA PRO A 92 -7.27 -23.49 4.35
C PRO A 92 -7.00 -22.02 4.67
N ASP A 93 -6.73 -21.75 5.94
CA ASP A 93 -6.34 -20.44 6.46
C ASP A 93 -5.07 -19.97 5.74
N GLN A 94 -5.15 -18.88 4.98
CA GLN A 94 -3.93 -18.13 4.67
C GLN A 94 -3.54 -17.44 5.97
N LYS A 95 -2.62 -18.07 6.70
CA LYS A 95 -2.03 -17.61 7.97
C LYS A 95 -2.08 -16.09 8.10
N ASP A 96 -2.50 -15.64 9.28
CA ASP A 96 -2.41 -14.30 9.89
C ASP A 96 -1.16 -13.46 9.51
N GLN A 97 -1.00 -13.12 8.24
CA GLN A 97 -0.51 -11.84 7.82
C GLN A 97 -1.79 -11.05 7.59
N LYS A 98 -1.99 -9.97 8.37
CA LYS A 98 -2.93 -8.94 7.94
C LYS A 98 -2.53 -8.64 6.50
N ARG A 99 -3.32 -9.11 5.53
CA ARG A 99 -3.03 -8.79 4.14
C ARG A 99 -2.92 -7.27 4.10
N PRO A 100 -1.86 -6.70 3.53
CA PRO A 100 -1.86 -5.27 3.29
C PRO A 100 -3.16 -4.98 2.54
N VAL A 101 -3.94 -4.03 3.05
CA VAL A 101 -5.16 -3.54 2.40
C VAL A 101 -4.85 -2.10 2.08
N LEU A 102 -5.30 -1.63 0.92
CA LEU A 102 -5.35 -0.20 0.64
C LEU A 102 -6.08 0.48 1.81
N GLN A 103 -5.40 1.35 2.52
CA GLN A 103 -5.92 2.02 3.70
C GLN A 103 -6.94 3.12 3.34
N TYR A 104 -6.80 3.68 2.13
CA TYR A 104 -7.50 4.86 1.65
C TYR A 104 -8.22 4.64 0.31
N ILE A 105 -7.82 3.65 -0.49
CA ILE A 105 -8.52 3.31 -1.74
C ILE A 105 -9.58 2.24 -1.48
N ASP A 106 -10.84 2.55 -1.81
CA ASP A 106 -11.93 1.59 -1.86
C ASP A 106 -12.36 1.36 -3.31
N ALA A 107 -12.13 0.14 -3.82
CA ALA A 107 -12.31 -0.23 -5.23
C ALA A 107 -13.75 -0.05 -5.75
N HIS A 108 -14.74 0.17 -4.87
CA HIS A 108 -16.15 0.30 -5.26
C HIS A 108 -16.80 1.63 -4.83
N LEU A 109 -16.04 2.56 -4.25
CA LEU A 109 -16.58 3.75 -3.57
C LEU A 109 -16.16 5.08 -4.21
N SER A 110 -15.63 5.06 -5.43
CA SER A 110 -15.19 6.27 -6.12
C SER A 110 -16.40 7.07 -6.65
N ALA A 111 -17.06 7.81 -5.76
CA ALA A 111 -18.16 8.71 -6.10
C ALA A 111 -17.74 9.87 -7.03
N SER A 112 -16.44 10.15 -7.17
CA SER A 112 -15.86 11.11 -8.12
C SER A 112 -14.34 10.92 -8.31
N ILE A 113 -13.81 11.28 -9.48
CA ILE A 113 -12.37 11.20 -9.83
C ILE A 113 -11.47 12.00 -8.85
N PRO A 114 -11.80 13.22 -8.41
CA PRO A 114 -10.94 13.95 -7.47
C PRO A 114 -10.76 13.23 -6.12
N LEU A 115 -11.80 12.52 -5.66
CA LEU A 115 -11.71 11.72 -4.43
C LEU A 115 -10.83 10.48 -4.62
N ALA A 116 -10.92 9.84 -5.77
CA ALA A 116 -10.05 8.72 -6.16
C ALA A 116 -8.57 9.14 -6.19
N LEU A 117 -8.26 10.26 -6.84
CA LEU A 117 -6.90 10.80 -6.92
C LEU A 117 -6.38 11.23 -5.54
N HIS A 118 -7.23 11.78 -4.68
CA HIS A 118 -6.85 12.09 -3.30
C HIS A 118 -6.49 10.83 -2.50
N ALA A 119 -7.31 9.78 -2.58
CA ALA A 119 -7.03 8.50 -1.94
C ALA A 119 -5.68 7.91 -2.40
N VAL A 120 -5.42 7.95 -3.71
CA VAL A 120 -4.14 7.49 -4.28
C VAL A 120 -2.96 8.30 -3.73
N ARG A 121 -3.09 9.62 -3.60
CA ARG A 121 -2.02 10.45 -3.00
C ARG A 121 -1.74 10.07 -1.53
N GLN A 122 -2.76 9.67 -0.77
CA GLN A 122 -2.58 9.17 0.59
C GLN A 122 -1.84 7.82 0.61
N GLU A 123 -2.15 6.92 -0.32
CA GLU A 123 -1.40 5.67 -0.46
C GLU A 123 0.05 5.90 -0.86
N ILE A 124 0.31 6.79 -1.83
CA ILE A 124 1.66 7.18 -2.25
C ILE A 124 2.46 7.73 -1.06
N LYS A 125 1.83 8.56 -0.22
CA LYS A 125 2.45 9.06 1.01
C LYS A 125 2.79 7.92 1.96
N SER A 126 1.86 7.01 2.22
CA SER A 126 2.11 5.85 3.08
C SER A 126 3.21 4.94 2.54
N MET A 127 3.26 4.72 1.23
CA MET A 127 4.28 3.90 0.58
C MET A 127 5.67 4.58 0.64
N THR A 128 5.71 5.92 0.58
CA THR A 128 6.95 6.69 0.76
C THR A 128 7.43 6.67 2.22
N GLU A 129 6.52 6.69 3.19
CA GLU A 129 6.82 6.51 4.62
C GLU A 129 7.42 5.13 4.89
N ASP A 130 6.85 4.07 4.29
CA ASP A 130 7.38 2.70 4.36
C ASP A 130 8.83 2.62 3.83
N VAL A 131 9.12 3.22 2.68
CA VAL A 131 10.48 3.29 2.14
C VAL A 131 11.44 4.08 3.06
N SER A 132 10.94 5.14 3.70
CA SER A 132 11.72 5.90 4.69
C SER A 132 12.10 5.02 5.90
N ASP A 133 11.18 4.18 6.37
CA ASP A 133 11.43 3.21 7.44
C ASP A 133 12.46 2.15 7.00
N MET A 134 12.40 1.66 5.75
CA MET A 134 13.41 0.75 5.20
C MET A 134 14.80 1.40 5.17
N LEU A 135 14.88 2.67 4.78
CA LEU A 135 16.14 3.42 4.79
C LEU A 135 16.69 3.57 6.22
N ASP A 136 15.83 3.87 7.20
CA ASP A 136 16.27 3.95 8.60
C ASP A 136 16.81 2.61 9.12
N ILE A 137 16.23 1.48 8.72
CA ILE A 137 16.77 0.15 9.01
C ILE A 137 18.17 -0.02 8.38
N VAL A 138 18.35 0.36 7.11
CA VAL A 138 19.65 0.30 6.44
C VAL A 138 20.69 1.13 7.19
N LEU A 139 20.35 2.37 7.57
CA LEU A 139 21.27 3.25 8.30
C LEU A 139 21.58 2.72 9.71
N GLN A 140 20.61 2.11 10.38
CA GLN A 140 20.82 1.44 11.66
C GLN A 140 21.84 0.30 11.55
N VAL A 141 21.78 -0.51 10.48
CA VAL A 141 22.75 -1.60 10.25
C VAL A 141 24.13 -1.05 9.91
N VAL A 142 24.22 0.04 9.15
CA VAL A 142 25.50 0.74 8.88
C VAL A 142 26.12 1.25 10.18
N GLU A 143 25.32 1.86 11.06
CA GLU A 143 25.80 2.40 12.34
C GLU A 143 26.23 1.29 13.30
N SER A 144 25.43 0.23 13.41
CA SER A 144 25.60 -0.88 14.36
C SER A 144 25.44 -2.26 13.67
N PRO A 145 26.51 -2.80 13.05
CA PRO A 145 26.48 -4.06 12.29
C PRO A 145 26.11 -5.30 13.11
N GLU A 146 26.32 -5.27 14.44
CA GLU A 146 26.00 -6.36 15.37
C GLU A 146 24.54 -6.31 15.89
N SER A 147 23.73 -5.36 15.41
CA SER A 147 22.32 -5.27 15.81
C SER A 147 21.52 -6.50 15.38
N ASN A 148 20.29 -6.67 15.88
CA ASN A 148 19.45 -7.87 15.72
C ASN A 148 19.03 -8.11 14.25
N ASN A 149 19.99 -8.58 13.43
CA ASN A 149 19.88 -8.67 11.97
C ASN A 149 18.72 -9.58 11.54
N ALA A 150 18.39 -10.62 12.31
CA ALA A 150 17.26 -11.49 11.99
C ALA A 150 15.91 -10.74 12.10
N LYS A 151 15.74 -9.90 13.12
CA LYS A 151 14.52 -9.08 13.29
C LYS A 151 14.47 -7.95 12.26
N LEU A 152 15.59 -7.31 11.98
CA LEU A 152 15.65 -6.25 10.97
C LEU A 152 15.41 -6.81 9.56
N ALA A 153 15.94 -8.00 9.26
CA ALA A 153 15.71 -8.70 8.00
C ALA A 153 14.24 -9.05 7.78
N SER A 154 13.56 -9.56 8.82
CA SER A 154 12.12 -9.83 8.69
C SER A 154 11.30 -8.55 8.59
N THR A 155 11.73 -7.47 9.25
CA THR A 155 11.04 -6.18 9.17
C THR A 155 11.16 -5.57 7.77
N ILE A 156 12.37 -5.49 7.21
CA ILE A 156 12.57 -4.92 5.87
C ILE A 156 11.89 -5.74 4.78
N ALA A 157 11.89 -7.08 4.90
CA ALA A 157 11.19 -7.96 3.96
C ALA A 157 9.66 -7.79 4.03
N ASN A 158 9.09 -7.60 5.24
CA ASN A 158 7.66 -7.33 5.37
C ASN A 158 7.27 -5.97 4.78
N ILE A 159 8.14 -4.96 4.90
CA ILE A 159 7.90 -3.65 4.30
C ILE A 159 8.02 -3.72 2.78
N GLU A 160 9.02 -4.40 2.23
CA GLU A 160 9.15 -4.65 0.77
C GLU A 160 7.89 -5.32 0.21
N HIS A 161 7.42 -6.40 0.84
CA HIS A 161 6.23 -7.10 0.38
C HIS A 161 4.98 -6.22 0.39
N ARG A 162 4.90 -5.26 1.33
CA ARG A 162 3.83 -4.27 1.38
C ARG A 162 3.98 -3.24 0.27
N VAL A 163 5.19 -2.73 0.01
CA VAL A 163 5.48 -1.76 -1.06
C VAL A 163 5.12 -2.36 -2.42
N ASP A 164 5.51 -3.60 -2.71
CA ASP A 164 5.15 -4.33 -3.93
C ASP A 164 3.63 -4.53 -4.08
N TYR A 165 2.97 -4.89 -2.98
CA TYR A 165 1.52 -5.05 -2.97
C TYR A 165 0.82 -3.72 -3.27
N LEU A 166 1.23 -2.63 -2.62
CA LEU A 166 0.69 -1.30 -2.85
C LEU A 166 0.94 -0.86 -4.30
N GLU A 167 2.14 -1.12 -4.85
CA GLU A 167 2.47 -0.80 -6.23
C GLU A 167 1.48 -1.42 -7.22
N LYS A 168 1.25 -2.72 -7.08
CA LYS A 168 0.29 -3.45 -7.91
C LYS A 168 -1.13 -2.92 -7.77
N GLU A 169 -1.65 -2.81 -6.55
CA GLU A 169 -3.06 -2.48 -6.32
C GLU A 169 -3.38 -1.03 -6.67
N ILE A 170 -2.48 -0.08 -6.37
CA ILE A 170 -2.64 1.32 -6.76
C ILE A 170 -2.59 1.44 -8.29
N THR A 171 -1.68 0.72 -8.95
CA THR A 171 -1.57 0.72 -10.41
C THR A 171 -2.82 0.14 -11.07
N GLU A 172 -3.32 -1.01 -10.59
CA GLU A 172 -4.56 -1.61 -11.07
C GLU A 172 -5.76 -0.67 -10.89
N TYR A 173 -5.85 -0.01 -9.74
CA TYR A 173 -6.88 0.99 -9.48
C TYR A 173 -6.79 2.19 -10.44
N LEU A 174 -5.60 2.76 -10.62
CA LEU A 174 -5.38 3.89 -11.52
C LEU A 174 -5.71 3.56 -12.99
N VAL A 175 -5.40 2.34 -13.44
CA VAL A 175 -5.79 1.85 -14.77
C VAL A 175 -7.30 1.77 -14.91
N GLN A 176 -8.01 1.28 -13.89
CA GLN A 176 -9.49 1.22 -13.91
C GLN A 176 -10.11 2.61 -13.94
N VAL A 177 -9.58 3.57 -13.16
CA VAL A 177 -10.04 4.97 -13.18
C VAL A 177 -9.83 5.59 -14.57
N THR A 178 -8.67 5.35 -15.20
CA THR A 178 -8.37 5.87 -16.55
C THR A 178 -9.35 5.35 -17.61
N GLN A 179 -9.79 4.09 -17.52
CA GLN A 179 -10.73 3.49 -18.49
C GLN A 179 -12.13 4.10 -18.42
N ALA A 180 -12.50 4.72 -17.29
CA ALA A 180 -13.78 5.41 -17.11
C ALA A 180 -13.75 6.87 -17.61
N GLU A 181 -12.57 7.42 -17.92
CA GLU A 181 -12.38 8.85 -18.18
C GLU A 181 -12.54 9.28 -19.65
N ARG A 182 -12.84 10.57 -19.84
CA ARG A 182 -12.94 11.23 -21.16
C ARG A 182 -12.05 12.49 -21.31
N SER A 183 -11.27 12.87 -20.28
CA SER A 183 -10.47 14.10 -20.26
C SER A 183 -8.97 13.83 -20.39
N PHE A 184 -8.27 14.64 -21.19
CA PHE A 184 -6.82 14.51 -21.41
C PHE A 184 -5.97 14.95 -20.20
N HIS A 185 -6.45 15.88 -19.38
CA HIS A 185 -5.70 16.38 -18.21
C HIS A 185 -5.65 15.35 -17.08
N GLU A 186 -6.78 14.69 -16.78
CA GLU A 186 -6.91 13.68 -15.72
C GLU A 186 -6.08 12.42 -16.07
N ALA A 187 -6.13 11.98 -17.33
CA ALA A 187 -5.28 10.90 -17.83
C ALA A 187 -3.77 11.16 -17.66
N ARG A 188 -3.32 12.42 -17.80
CA ARG A 188 -1.92 12.80 -17.58
C ARG A 188 -1.55 12.76 -16.09
N GLU A 189 -2.44 13.20 -15.21
CA GLU A 189 -2.23 13.11 -13.77
C GLU A 189 -2.15 11.64 -13.32
N ILE A 190 -3.05 10.78 -13.80
CA ILE A 190 -3.03 9.34 -13.52
C ILE A 190 -1.73 8.70 -13.98
N ALA A 191 -1.29 8.97 -15.21
CA ALA A 191 -0.01 8.47 -15.72
C ALA A 191 1.18 8.95 -14.87
N GLY A 192 1.11 10.17 -14.33
CA GLY A 192 2.07 10.68 -13.34
C GLY A 192 2.05 9.86 -12.06
N LEU A 193 0.88 9.60 -11.48
CA LEU A 193 0.73 8.82 -10.25
C LEU A 193 1.23 7.38 -10.41
N ILE A 194 0.99 6.73 -11.56
CA ILE A 194 1.57 5.40 -11.85
C ILE A 194 3.10 5.47 -11.85
N ALA A 195 3.68 6.47 -12.50
CA ALA A 195 5.13 6.65 -12.49
C ALA A 195 5.69 6.91 -11.08
N ALA A 196 4.98 7.68 -10.26
CA ALA A 196 5.34 7.94 -8.87
C ALA A 196 5.37 6.65 -8.03
N VAL A 197 4.34 5.82 -8.17
CA VAL A 197 4.25 4.52 -7.47
C VAL A 197 5.42 3.62 -7.86
N ASN A 198 5.73 3.48 -9.15
CA ASN A 198 6.90 2.72 -9.61
C ASN A 198 8.22 3.33 -9.12
N ASP A 199 8.39 4.66 -9.10
CA ASP A 199 9.60 5.28 -8.54
C ASP A 199 9.77 4.95 -7.05
N ILE A 200 8.68 4.83 -6.27
CA ILE A 200 8.74 4.45 -4.84
C ILE A 200 9.09 2.98 -4.67
N GLU A 201 8.53 2.07 -5.48
CA GLU A 201 8.93 0.65 -5.49
C GLU A 201 10.44 0.49 -5.72
N ARG A 202 10.98 1.22 -6.70
CA ARG A 202 12.43 1.23 -6.98
C ARG A 202 13.26 1.72 -5.80
N MET A 203 12.76 2.67 -5.01
CA MET A 203 13.44 3.08 -3.78
C MET A 203 13.46 1.95 -2.73
N GLY A 204 12.35 1.20 -2.62
CA GLY A 204 12.24 0.01 -1.77
C GLY A 204 13.23 -1.08 -2.18
N ASP A 205 13.31 -1.40 -3.48
CA ASP A 205 14.30 -2.30 -4.08
C ASP A 205 15.73 -1.93 -3.68
N HIS A 206 16.07 -0.64 -3.75
CA HIS A 206 17.40 -0.15 -3.37
C HIS A 206 17.67 -0.34 -1.87
N CYS A 207 16.68 -0.14 -1.00
CA CYS A 207 16.83 -0.40 0.43
C CYS A 207 17.05 -1.89 0.72
N GLU A 208 16.28 -2.77 0.09
CA GLU A 208 16.37 -4.22 0.24
C GLU A 208 17.72 -4.76 -0.29
N MET A 209 18.18 -4.24 -1.43
CA MET A 209 19.53 -4.50 -1.96
C MET A 209 20.63 -4.06 -0.98
N MET A 210 20.57 -2.83 -0.47
CA MET A 210 21.56 -2.30 0.48
C MET A 210 21.62 -3.15 1.76
N PHE A 211 20.47 -3.56 2.29
CA PHE A 211 20.40 -4.44 3.45
C PHE A 211 21.05 -5.80 3.19
N ARG A 212 20.80 -6.41 2.01
CA ARG A 212 21.44 -7.66 1.59
C ARG A 212 22.97 -7.51 1.47
N LEU A 213 23.43 -6.39 0.90
CA LEU A 213 24.84 -6.07 0.77
C LEU A 213 25.54 -5.93 2.15
N LEU A 214 24.90 -5.26 3.11
CA LEU A 214 25.40 -5.14 4.48
C LEU A 214 25.42 -6.48 5.21
N THR A 215 24.38 -7.31 5.04
CA THR A 215 24.34 -8.67 5.60
C THR A 215 25.48 -9.52 5.06
N LYS A 216 25.72 -9.47 3.73
CA LYS A 216 26.84 -10.17 3.08
C LYS A 216 28.20 -9.71 3.59
N LEU A 217 28.36 -8.41 3.86
CA LEU A 217 29.59 -7.84 4.43
C LEU A 217 29.85 -8.41 5.83
N SER A 218 28.81 -8.46 6.67
CA SER A 218 28.86 -9.07 8.01
C SER A 218 29.14 -10.58 7.97
N ASP A 219 28.52 -11.32 7.06
CA ASP A 219 28.73 -12.78 6.90
C ASP A 219 30.18 -13.12 6.55
N GLN A 220 30.85 -12.23 5.82
CA GLN A 220 32.27 -12.34 5.49
C GLN A 220 33.20 -11.85 6.61
N LYS A 221 32.65 -11.46 7.77
CA LYS A 221 33.38 -10.88 8.90
C LYS A 221 34.18 -9.63 8.52
N LEU A 222 33.70 -8.92 7.51
CA LEU A 222 34.23 -7.62 7.09
C LEU A 222 33.45 -6.53 7.81
N GLN A 223 34.11 -5.39 8.04
CA GLN A 223 33.50 -4.20 8.62
C GLN A 223 34.03 -2.99 7.86
N TYR A 224 33.18 -1.97 7.70
CA TYR A 224 33.64 -0.67 7.24
C TYR A 224 34.52 -0.02 8.30
N ASP A 225 35.52 0.72 7.86
CA ASP A 225 36.24 1.60 8.78
C ASP A 225 35.34 2.77 9.22
N GLU A 226 35.81 3.53 10.20
CA GLU A 226 35.07 4.67 10.74
C GLU A 226 34.74 5.71 9.66
N GLU A 227 35.68 5.95 8.74
CA GLU A 227 35.53 6.98 7.72
C GLU A 227 34.47 6.58 6.68
N GLU A 228 34.54 5.34 6.18
CA GLU A 228 33.55 4.76 5.26
C GLU A 228 32.16 4.73 5.90
N ARG A 229 32.07 4.32 7.18
CA ARG A 229 30.81 4.33 7.91
C ARG A 229 30.21 5.72 8.01
N GLN A 230 31.00 6.73 8.40
CA GLN A 230 30.54 8.11 8.46
C GLN A 230 30.14 8.66 7.09
N GLN A 231 30.83 8.28 6.02
CA GLN A 231 30.46 8.67 4.65
C GLN A 231 29.10 8.10 4.23
N LEU A 232 28.83 6.82 4.53
CA LEU A 232 27.53 6.20 4.25
C LEU A 232 26.41 6.84 5.08
N LEU A 233 26.64 7.08 6.37
CA LEU A 233 25.67 7.74 7.25
C LEU A 233 25.40 9.19 6.83
N GLU A 234 26.42 9.92 6.38
CA GLU A 234 26.26 11.28 5.86
C GLU A 234 25.37 11.28 4.61
N LEU A 235 25.71 10.45 3.61
CA LEU A 235 24.96 10.39 2.36
C LEU A 235 23.52 9.91 2.57
N GLY A 236 23.34 8.81 3.31
CA GLY A 236 22.03 8.29 3.65
C GLY A 236 21.19 9.26 4.48
N GLY A 237 21.82 10.05 5.36
CA GLY A 237 21.15 11.12 6.09
C GLY A 237 20.63 12.25 5.20
N ILE A 238 21.27 12.51 4.05
CA ILE A 238 20.79 13.47 3.05
C ILE A 238 19.59 12.88 2.29
N VAL A 239 19.67 11.61 1.88
CA VAL A 239 18.55 10.90 1.23
C VAL A 239 17.33 10.87 2.15
N ARG A 240 17.51 10.55 3.44
CA ARG A 240 16.43 10.57 4.44
C ARG A 240 15.79 11.95 4.59
N LYS A 241 16.61 13.01 4.63
CA LYS A 241 16.10 14.40 4.65
C LYS A 241 15.30 14.72 3.38
N PHE A 242 15.69 14.16 2.24
CA PHE A 242 14.99 14.35 0.99
C PHE A 242 13.63 13.64 0.99
N LEU A 243 13.57 12.37 1.38
CA LEU A 243 12.31 11.63 1.53
C LEU A 243 11.34 12.36 2.47
N HIS A 244 11.79 12.74 3.67
CA HIS A 244 10.95 13.49 4.62
C HIS A 244 10.44 14.83 4.08
N HIS A 245 11.28 15.53 3.29
CA HIS A 245 10.87 16.77 2.64
C HIS A 245 9.76 16.52 1.62
N ILE A 246 9.84 15.44 0.84
CA ILE A 246 8.77 15.06 -0.09
C ILE A 246 7.51 14.64 0.65
N ILE A 247 7.60 13.73 1.63
CA ILE A 247 6.46 13.25 2.45
C ILE A 247 5.65 14.42 3.01
N GLY A 248 6.32 15.45 3.54
CA GLY A 248 5.68 16.65 4.09
C GLY A 248 4.96 17.55 3.07
N ASN A 249 5.15 17.33 1.77
CA ASN A 249 4.61 18.15 0.68
C ASN A 249 3.76 17.38 -0.34
N ILE A 250 3.63 16.04 -0.26
CA ILE A 250 2.88 15.20 -1.24
C ILE A 250 1.44 15.68 -1.46
N GLU A 251 0.75 16.03 -0.37
CA GLU A 251 -0.66 16.45 -0.40
C GLU A 251 -0.84 17.84 -0.98
N HIS A 252 0.10 18.74 -0.69
CA HIS A 252 0.05 20.15 -1.07
C HIS A 252 1.40 20.63 -1.62
N PRO A 253 1.76 20.23 -2.85
CA PRO A 253 3.05 20.60 -3.44
C PRO A 253 3.18 22.12 -3.60
N GLN A 254 4.27 22.68 -3.09
CA GLN A 254 4.58 24.11 -3.21
C GLN A 254 5.82 24.31 -4.09
N MET A 255 5.99 25.49 -4.67
CA MET A 255 7.17 25.80 -5.50
C MET A 255 8.50 25.58 -4.75
N GLU A 256 8.52 25.88 -3.45
CA GLU A 256 9.68 25.66 -2.59
C GLU A 256 10.07 24.17 -2.51
N MET A 257 9.12 23.26 -2.68
CA MET A 257 9.35 21.82 -2.68
C MET A 257 10.36 21.43 -3.76
N ILE A 258 10.14 21.86 -5.01
CA ILE A 258 10.98 21.52 -6.17
C ILE A 258 12.36 22.14 -6.05
N VAL A 259 12.44 23.41 -5.63
CA VAL A 259 13.71 24.13 -5.46
C VAL A 259 14.59 23.37 -4.46
N ARG A 260 14.02 22.96 -3.32
CA ARG A 260 14.74 22.20 -2.31
C ARG A 260 15.04 20.76 -2.76
N ALA A 261 14.14 20.12 -3.49
CA ALA A 261 14.36 18.81 -4.09
C ALA A 261 15.58 18.80 -5.02
N ARG A 262 15.67 19.78 -5.93
CA ARG A 262 16.81 19.95 -6.84
C ARG A 262 18.12 20.15 -6.08
N ALA A 263 18.11 21.01 -5.06
CA ALA A 263 19.30 21.25 -4.23
C ALA A 263 19.78 19.99 -3.49
N LEU A 264 18.86 19.15 -3.01
CA LEU A 264 19.18 17.89 -2.34
C LEU A 264 19.73 16.84 -3.32
N GLU A 265 19.11 16.69 -4.49
CA GLU A 265 19.59 15.81 -5.58
C GLU A 265 21.02 16.19 -6.00
N GLU A 266 21.29 17.48 -6.25
CA GLU A 266 22.61 17.96 -6.64
C GLU A 266 23.65 17.69 -5.54
N THR A 267 23.24 17.83 -4.27
CA THR A 267 24.08 17.56 -3.11
C THR A 267 24.43 16.07 -3.00
N ILE A 268 23.46 15.17 -3.20
CA ILE A 268 23.65 13.71 -3.22
C ILE A 268 24.64 13.35 -4.32
N ASN A 269 24.42 13.85 -5.55
CA ASN A 269 25.29 13.60 -6.69
C ASN A 269 26.73 14.06 -6.46
N LYS A 270 26.90 15.27 -5.92
CA LYS A 270 28.22 15.82 -5.60
C LYS A 270 28.93 15.00 -4.52
N LYS A 271 28.22 14.64 -3.44
CA LYS A 271 28.77 13.84 -2.33
C LYS A 271 29.15 12.43 -2.78
N ARG A 272 28.27 11.77 -3.53
CA ARG A 272 28.53 10.44 -4.13
C ARG A 272 29.79 10.47 -5.00
N LYS A 273 29.94 11.46 -5.87
CA LYS A 273 31.14 11.61 -6.72
C LYS A 273 32.41 11.83 -5.88
N GLN A 274 32.35 12.68 -4.86
CA GLN A 274 33.47 12.93 -3.95
C GLN A 274 33.90 11.66 -3.22
N MET A 275 32.95 10.96 -2.59
CA MET A 275 33.21 9.73 -1.81
C MET A 275 33.74 8.61 -2.69
N ARG A 276 33.18 8.43 -3.90
CA ARG A 276 33.67 7.46 -4.88
C ARG A 276 35.13 7.73 -5.29
N ASN A 277 35.47 8.98 -5.59
CA ASN A 277 36.84 9.34 -5.97
C ASN A 277 37.83 9.11 -4.82
N ALA A 278 37.46 9.48 -3.59
CA ALA A 278 38.26 9.21 -2.40
C ALA A 278 38.45 7.69 -2.19
N HIS A 279 37.40 6.90 -2.37
CA HIS A 279 37.47 5.45 -2.19
C HIS A 279 38.34 4.75 -3.27
N ILE A 280 38.29 5.21 -4.54
CA ILE A 280 39.20 4.70 -5.59
C ILE A 280 40.68 4.94 -5.24
N GLN A 281 41.01 6.08 -4.63
CA GLN A 281 42.37 6.34 -4.15
C GLN A 281 42.77 5.35 -3.03
N ARG A 282 41.86 5.07 -2.08
CA ARG A 282 42.10 4.09 -1.00
C ARG A 282 42.32 2.66 -1.52
N LEU A 283 41.60 2.26 -2.56
CA LEU A 283 41.81 0.97 -3.23
C LEU A 283 43.21 0.87 -3.85
N ASN A 284 43.67 1.93 -4.53
CA ASN A 284 45.02 1.98 -5.11
C ASN A 284 46.12 1.94 -4.03
N ASP A 285 45.87 2.55 -2.87
CA ASP A 285 46.78 2.57 -1.73
C ASP A 285 46.76 1.27 -0.89
N GLN A 286 46.00 0.24 -1.31
CA GLN A 286 45.82 -1.05 -0.61
C GLN A 286 45.30 -0.91 0.83
N ARG A 287 44.55 0.16 1.14
CA ARG A 287 44.02 0.43 2.48
C ARG A 287 42.66 -0.18 2.75
N THR A 288 42.01 -0.78 1.75
CA THR A 288 40.70 -1.42 1.86
C THR A 288 40.68 -2.77 1.14
N THR A 289 39.75 -3.65 1.53
CA THR A 289 39.54 -4.92 0.85
C THR A 289 38.75 -4.71 -0.44
N VAL A 290 39.05 -5.48 -1.48
CA VAL A 290 38.34 -5.37 -2.77
C VAL A 290 36.84 -5.60 -2.60
N ILE A 291 36.45 -6.58 -1.77
CA ILE A 291 35.03 -6.91 -1.56
C ILE A 291 34.32 -5.79 -0.79
N GLY A 292 34.88 -5.33 0.34
CA GLY A 292 34.30 -4.22 1.10
C GLY A 292 34.19 -2.94 0.26
N GLY A 293 35.19 -2.68 -0.57
CA GLY A 293 35.18 -1.52 -1.46
C GLY A 293 34.14 -1.59 -2.58
N LEU A 294 33.92 -2.75 -3.20
CA LEU A 294 32.84 -2.92 -4.17
C LEU A 294 31.47 -2.70 -3.53
N ILE A 295 31.23 -3.30 -2.35
CA ILE A 295 29.99 -3.11 -1.59
C ILE A 295 29.80 -1.62 -1.25
N PHE A 296 30.85 -0.92 -0.82
CA PHE A 296 30.79 0.53 -0.56
C PHE A 296 30.34 1.32 -1.80
N ILE A 297 30.90 1.04 -2.97
CA ILE A 297 30.51 1.70 -4.22
C ILE A 297 29.06 1.39 -4.61
N ASP A 298 28.61 0.16 -4.40
CA ASP A 298 27.23 -0.24 -4.68
C ASP A 298 26.25 0.48 -3.72
N MET A 299 26.59 0.61 -2.44
CA MET A 299 25.83 1.41 -1.47
C MET A 299 25.72 2.88 -1.90
N LEU A 300 26.85 3.50 -2.29
CA LEU A 300 26.85 4.88 -2.80
C LEU A 300 25.96 5.05 -4.04
N THR A 301 25.92 4.04 -4.91
CA THR A 301 25.09 4.04 -6.13
C THR A 301 23.62 3.92 -5.77
N SER A 302 23.26 3.02 -4.85
CA SER A 302 21.88 2.89 -4.37
C SER A 302 21.37 4.17 -3.73
N PHE A 303 22.16 4.86 -2.89
CA PHE A 303 21.76 6.16 -2.34
C PHE A 303 21.54 7.25 -3.41
N GLU A 304 22.37 7.26 -4.47
CA GLU A 304 22.17 8.19 -5.59
C GLU A 304 20.90 7.88 -6.36
N LYS A 305 20.66 6.61 -6.70
CA LYS A 305 19.44 6.17 -7.38
C LYS A 305 18.19 6.50 -6.57
N MET A 306 18.22 6.28 -5.25
CA MET A 306 17.12 6.73 -4.37
C MET A 306 16.89 8.23 -4.46
N GLY A 307 17.96 9.03 -4.50
CA GLY A 307 17.87 10.48 -4.72
C GLY A 307 17.23 10.84 -6.07
N ASP A 308 17.61 10.15 -7.14
CA ASP A 308 17.03 10.34 -8.49
C ASP A 308 15.53 10.03 -8.50
N HIS A 309 15.12 8.89 -7.94
CA HIS A 309 13.72 8.50 -7.84
C HIS A 309 12.93 9.49 -6.97
N THR A 310 13.50 9.96 -5.86
CA THR A 310 12.86 10.95 -4.97
C THR A 310 12.65 12.28 -5.71
N PHE A 311 13.59 12.67 -6.57
CA PHE A 311 13.47 13.86 -7.39
C PHE A 311 12.41 13.70 -8.50
N ASN A 312 12.33 12.53 -9.15
CA ASN A 312 11.27 12.23 -10.11
C ASN A 312 9.89 12.33 -9.47
N LEU A 313 9.73 11.76 -8.27
CA LEU A 313 8.51 11.87 -7.47
C LEU A 313 8.14 13.35 -7.20
N ALA A 314 9.11 14.18 -6.82
CA ALA A 314 8.90 15.61 -6.61
C ALA A 314 8.37 16.33 -7.88
N ILE A 315 8.98 16.04 -9.03
CA ILE A 315 8.55 16.59 -10.34
C ILE A 315 7.12 16.17 -10.64
N ILE A 316 6.83 14.87 -10.55
CA ILE A 316 5.50 14.31 -10.84
C ILE A 316 4.43 14.99 -9.98
N LEU A 317 4.67 15.08 -8.68
CA LEU A 317 3.70 15.63 -7.73
C LEU A 317 3.44 17.12 -7.96
N SER A 318 4.45 17.87 -8.39
CA SER A 318 4.33 19.30 -8.66
C SER A 318 3.54 19.66 -9.93
N GLY A 319 3.38 18.72 -10.85
CA GLY A 319 2.78 18.98 -12.17
C GLY A 319 3.69 19.72 -13.16
N GLU A 320 4.94 20.05 -12.79
CA GLU A 320 5.93 20.59 -13.72
C GLU A 320 6.45 19.48 -14.66
N ARG A 321 5.96 19.45 -15.90
CA ARG A 321 6.56 18.68 -17.01
C ARG A 321 6.41 19.45 -18.31
#